data_AF-A0A820MB99-F1
#
_entry.id   AF-A0A820MB99-F1
#
_cell.length_a   1.000
_cell.length_b   1.000
_cell.length_c   1.000
_cell.angle_alpha   90.00
_cell.angle_beta   90.00
_cell.angle_gamma   90.00
#
_symmetry.space_group_name_H-M   'P 1'
#
loop_
_entity.id
_entity.type
_entity.pdbx_description
1 polymer ?
#
loop_
_entity_poly.entity_id
_entity_poly.type
_entity_poly.pdbx_seq_one_letter_code
_entity_poly.pdbx_strand_id
1 'polypeptide(L)'
;PTPPDPSPEAWNASDYESNTDYYRKLESVHNLTPLDNLRMDRLSSPRFCPSDSSKIIYLRRQYHMPDINGSSTTLHWVDMSDLLSPKWIQLTRPIWGIHDQQFYWIDKTTILFLSNRGSSGLNQIFQLNLPGDILGINNFLEPIQITDYPLSIDNLLINRQASRLAFSCQG
;
A
#
# COMPACT_ATOMS: atom_id res chain seq x y z
N PRO A 1 -23.01 2.63 25.56
CA PRO A 1 -23.06 2.98 24.13
C PRO A 1 -21.63 3.11 23.58
N THR A 2 -21.21 2.12 22.79
CA THR A 2 -20.00 2.23 21.97
C THR A 2 -20.22 3.36 20.95
N PRO A 3 -19.27 4.29 20.76
CA PRO A 3 -19.39 5.25 19.68
C PRO A 3 -19.51 4.50 18.34
N PRO A 4 -20.30 5.01 17.38
CA PRO A 4 -20.33 4.42 16.05
C PRO A 4 -18.92 4.43 15.49
N ASP A 5 -18.50 3.30 14.91
CA ASP A 5 -17.27 3.22 14.13
C ASP A 5 -17.35 4.32 13.06
N PRO A 6 -16.35 5.21 12.95
CA PRO A 6 -16.33 6.16 11.87
C PRO A 6 -16.28 5.33 10.58
N SER A 7 -17.37 5.35 9.83
CA SER A 7 -17.38 4.86 8.45
C SER A 7 -16.16 5.45 7.75
N PRO A 8 -15.33 4.64 7.06
CA PRO A 8 -14.11 5.12 6.43
C PRO A 8 -14.48 6.34 5.59
N GLU A 9 -13.95 7.51 5.97
CA GLU A 9 -14.23 8.74 5.24
C GLU A 9 -13.90 8.50 3.77
N ALA A 10 -14.84 8.86 2.90
CA ALA A 10 -14.64 8.72 1.47
C ALA A 10 -13.35 9.47 1.09
N TRP A 11 -12.39 8.75 0.52
CA TRP A 11 -11.11 9.33 0.13
C TRP A 11 -11.33 10.55 -0.77
N ASN A 12 -10.73 11.68 -0.39
CA ASN A 12 -10.69 12.88 -1.18
C ASN A 12 -9.24 13.17 -1.57
N ALA A 13 -8.99 13.35 -2.87
CA ALA A 13 -7.66 13.57 -3.40
C ALA A 13 -6.97 14.81 -2.80
N SER A 14 -7.75 15.84 -2.42
CA SER A 14 -7.20 17.05 -1.78
C SER A 14 -6.64 16.80 -0.39
N ASP A 15 -7.06 15.72 0.25
CA ASP A 15 -6.70 15.39 1.64
C ASP A 15 -5.48 14.48 1.69
N TYR A 16 -4.97 14.07 0.52
CA TYR A 16 -3.71 13.38 0.39
C TYR A 16 -2.56 14.39 0.24
N GLU A 17 -1.82 14.57 1.33
CA GLU A 17 -0.52 15.24 1.31
C GLU A 17 0.57 14.21 1.64
N SER A 18 1.51 14.01 0.72
CA SER A 18 2.67 13.19 1.04
C SER A 18 3.51 13.89 2.11
N ASN A 19 4.14 13.11 3.00
CA ASN A 19 5.02 13.67 4.04
C ASN A 19 6.09 14.61 3.44
N THR A 20 6.61 14.27 2.26
CA THR A 20 7.56 15.11 1.54
C THR A 20 6.95 16.45 1.11
N ASP A 21 5.70 16.47 0.65
CA ASP A 21 5.03 17.71 0.24
C ASP A 21 4.72 18.60 1.44
N TYR A 22 4.31 18.02 2.56
CA TYR A 22 4.14 18.74 3.83
C TYR A 22 5.43 19.48 4.23
N TYR A 23 6.56 18.77 4.30
CA TYR A 23 7.83 19.40 4.69
C TYR A 23 8.37 20.39 3.65
N ARG A 24 8.10 20.20 2.35
CA ARG A 24 8.48 21.17 1.31
C ARG A 24 7.74 22.50 1.42
N LYS A 25 6.52 22.49 1.94
CA LYS A 25 5.70 23.71 2.12
C LYS A 25 6.12 24.52 3.35
N LEU A 26 6.94 23.98 4.24
CA LEU A 26 7.47 24.74 5.36
C LEU A 26 8.43 25.80 4.81
N GLU A 27 8.03 27.07 4.90
CA GLU A 27 8.78 28.23 4.37
C GLU A 27 10.12 28.48 5.09
N SER A 28 10.47 27.67 6.10
CA SER A 28 11.65 27.84 6.94
C SER A 28 12.26 26.50 7.35
N VAL A 29 13.49 26.55 7.87
CA VAL A 29 14.17 25.37 8.44
C VAL A 29 13.32 24.79 9.57
N HIS A 30 12.83 23.57 9.39
CA HIS A 30 12.06 22.84 10.39
C HIS A 30 12.99 22.09 11.34
N ASN A 31 12.96 22.44 12.63
CA ASN A 31 13.70 21.70 13.65
C ASN A 31 13.05 20.33 13.87
N LEU A 32 13.86 19.27 13.92
CA LEU A 32 13.37 17.93 14.22
C LEU A 32 12.78 17.87 15.63
N THR A 33 11.53 17.47 15.71
CA THR A 33 10.72 17.29 16.91
C THR A 33 10.33 15.82 17.08
N PRO A 34 9.89 15.39 18.28
CA PRO A 34 9.34 14.05 18.47
C PRO A 34 8.13 13.75 17.56
N LEU A 35 7.35 14.77 17.19
CA LEU A 35 6.20 14.61 16.30
C LEU A 35 6.63 14.17 14.89
N ASP A 36 7.81 14.58 14.45
CA ASP A 36 8.32 14.20 13.13
C ASP A 36 8.62 12.70 13.06
N ASN A 37 9.00 12.07 14.17
CA ASN A 37 9.16 10.62 14.24
C ASN A 37 7.84 9.88 13.99
N LEU A 38 6.71 10.47 14.39
CA LEU A 38 5.38 9.91 14.14
C LEU A 38 4.94 10.13 12.69
N ARG A 39 5.44 11.17 12.04
CA ARG A 39 5.12 11.52 10.65
C ARG A 39 5.92 10.72 9.63
N MET A 40 7.06 10.16 10.01
CA MET A 40 7.92 9.40 9.10
C MET A 40 7.18 8.22 8.47
N ASP A 41 7.29 8.11 7.16
CA ASP A 41 6.77 6.96 6.44
C ASP A 41 7.57 5.71 6.82
N ARG A 42 6.87 4.57 6.89
CA ARG A 42 7.49 3.29 7.22
C ARG A 42 7.48 2.38 6.00
N LEU A 43 8.66 1.98 5.56
CA LEU A 43 8.82 1.04 4.46
C LEU A 43 8.92 -0.38 5.00
N SER A 44 8.29 -1.34 4.34
CA SER A 44 8.35 -2.73 4.77
C SER A 44 8.18 -3.73 3.63
N SER A 45 8.53 -4.98 3.93
CA SER A 45 8.29 -6.15 3.08
C SER A 45 8.80 -6.03 1.63
N PRO A 46 10.02 -5.52 1.34
CA PRO A 46 10.49 -5.42 -0.03
C PRO A 46 10.59 -6.81 -0.69
N ARG A 47 10.13 -6.94 -1.93
CA ARG A 47 10.23 -8.18 -2.72
C ARG A 47 10.60 -7.89 -4.17
N PHE A 48 11.66 -8.55 -4.63
CA PHE A 48 12.12 -8.50 -6.02
C PHE A 48 11.09 -9.12 -6.98
N CYS A 49 10.98 -8.54 -8.17
CA CYS A 49 10.23 -9.15 -9.26
C CYS A 49 10.88 -10.50 -9.64
N PRO A 50 10.11 -11.58 -9.80
CA PRO A 50 10.67 -12.92 -10.06
C PRO A 50 11.55 -13.04 -11.31
N SER A 51 11.33 -12.20 -12.33
CA SER A 51 12.08 -12.23 -13.58
C SER A 51 13.08 -11.08 -13.72
N ASP A 52 13.10 -10.12 -12.79
CA ASP A 52 13.93 -8.93 -12.88
C ASP A 52 14.27 -8.37 -11.49
N SER A 53 15.52 -8.57 -11.06
CA SER A 53 15.97 -8.15 -9.73
C SER A 53 16.18 -6.64 -9.60
N SER A 54 16.12 -5.85 -10.67
CA SER A 54 16.18 -4.39 -10.55
C SER A 54 14.83 -3.79 -10.12
N LYS A 55 13.74 -4.56 -10.22
CA LYS A 55 12.39 -4.12 -9.91
C LYS A 55 11.95 -4.68 -8.55
N ILE A 56 11.45 -3.80 -7.69
CA ILE A 56 11.06 -4.13 -6.31
C ILE A 56 9.65 -3.61 -6.07
N ILE A 57 8.84 -4.39 -5.36
CA ILE A 57 7.63 -3.90 -4.71
C ILE A 57 7.85 -3.85 -3.21
N TYR A 58 7.30 -2.84 -2.56
CA TYR A 58 7.34 -2.68 -1.12
C TYR A 58 6.04 -2.05 -0.62
N LEU A 59 5.81 -2.15 0.69
CA LEU A 59 4.72 -1.46 1.37
C LEU A 59 5.25 -0.16 1.97
N ARG A 60 4.49 0.92 1.83
CA ARG A 60 4.74 2.19 2.50
C ARG A 60 3.54 2.51 3.39
N ARG A 61 3.76 2.60 4.70
CA ARG A 61 2.79 3.17 5.63
C ARG A 61 3.02 4.67 5.72
N GLN A 62 1.95 5.43 5.49
CA GLN A 62 1.92 6.89 5.50
C GLN A 62 0.87 7.35 6.50
N TYR A 63 1.04 8.56 7.01
CA TYR A 63 0.15 9.17 7.99
C TYR A 63 -0.54 10.39 7.40
N HIS A 64 -1.78 10.64 7.82
CA HIS A 64 -2.49 11.85 7.43
C HIS A 64 -1.76 13.07 7.99
N MET A 65 -1.53 14.08 7.14
CA MET A 65 -0.89 15.32 7.53
C MET A 65 -1.92 16.45 7.57
N PRO A 66 -1.78 17.42 8.49
CA PRO A 66 -0.71 17.55 9.48
C PRO A 66 -0.98 16.86 10.83
N ASP A 67 -2.19 16.32 11.02
CA ASP A 67 -2.77 15.97 12.33
C ASP A 67 -2.57 14.51 12.77
N ILE A 68 -2.09 13.63 11.89
CA ILE A 68 -1.84 12.20 12.17
C ILE A 68 -3.13 11.47 12.59
N ASN A 69 -4.31 11.96 12.17
CA ASN A 69 -5.60 11.38 12.54
C ASN A 69 -5.85 9.98 11.93
N GLY A 70 -5.02 9.59 10.96
CA GLY A 70 -5.17 8.36 10.20
C GLY A 70 -3.85 7.89 9.61
N SER A 71 -3.85 6.65 9.15
CA SER A 71 -2.74 6.11 8.36
C SER A 71 -3.27 5.22 7.25
N SER A 72 -2.47 5.06 6.21
CA SER A 72 -2.73 4.13 5.11
C SER A 72 -1.47 3.33 4.81
N THR A 73 -1.62 2.08 4.41
CA THR A 73 -0.50 1.29 3.88
C THR A 73 -0.78 0.99 2.41
N THR A 74 0.13 1.39 1.53
CA THR A 74 -0.01 1.25 0.08
C THR A 74 1.13 0.44 -0.51
N LEU A 75 0.87 -0.18 -1.67
CA LEU A 75 1.89 -0.83 -2.49
C LEU A 75 2.61 0.20 -3.34
N HIS A 76 3.94 0.11 -3.37
CA HIS A 76 4.81 0.92 -4.18
C HIS A 76 5.71 0.03 -5.02
N TRP A 77 6.06 0.52 -6.19
CA TRP A 77 7.01 -0.10 -7.09
C TRP A 77 8.22 0.82 -7.27
N VAL A 78 9.40 0.22 -7.37
CA VAL A 78 10.62 0.95 -7.69
C VAL A 78 11.45 0.15 -8.70
N ASP A 79 12.01 0.88 -9.66
CA ASP A 79 13.00 0.40 -10.61
C ASP A 79 14.35 1.02 -10.28
N MET A 80 15.29 0.13 -9.94
CA MET A 80 16.65 0.42 -9.53
C MET A 80 17.65 0.10 -10.67
N SER A 81 17.19 -0.05 -11.92
CA SER A 81 18.07 -0.33 -13.07
C SER A 81 19.09 0.79 -13.30
N ASP A 82 18.70 2.04 -12.98
CA ASP A 82 19.60 3.18 -12.84
C ASP A 82 19.67 3.60 -11.37
N LEU A 83 20.77 3.24 -10.71
CA LEU A 83 20.96 3.55 -9.28
C LEU A 83 21.13 5.05 -9.01
N LEU A 84 21.46 5.87 -10.01
CA LEU A 84 21.59 7.32 -9.88
C LEU A 84 20.25 8.03 -10.01
N SER A 85 19.30 7.41 -10.71
CA SER A 85 17.97 7.96 -10.98
C SER A 85 16.89 6.88 -10.87
N PRO A 86 16.67 6.33 -9.66
CA PRO A 86 15.66 5.31 -9.46
C PRO A 86 14.27 5.89 -9.71
N LYS A 87 13.40 5.10 -10.33
CA LYS A 87 12.01 5.49 -10.62
C LYS A 87 11.09 4.78 -9.66
N TRP A 88 10.22 5.51 -8.98
CA TRP A 88 9.25 4.94 -8.05
C TRP A 88 7.82 5.38 -8.39
N ILE A 89 6.87 4.51 -8.13
CA ILE A 89 5.44 4.76 -8.35
C ILE A 89 4.64 4.15 -7.21
N GLN A 90 3.69 4.92 -6.70
CA GLN A 90 2.66 4.39 -5.81
C GLN A 90 1.60 3.65 -6.63
N LEU A 91 1.46 2.36 -6.39
CA LEU A 91 0.57 1.52 -7.18
C LEU A 91 -0.87 1.60 -6.68
N THR A 92 -1.11 1.58 -5.37
CA THR A 92 -2.46 1.60 -4.80
C THR A 92 -2.82 2.92 -4.16
N ARG A 93 -4.11 3.27 -4.23
CA ARG A 93 -4.64 4.52 -3.68
C ARG A 93 -4.50 4.58 -2.14
N PRO A 94 -4.04 5.72 -1.57
CA PRO A 94 -3.89 5.87 -0.12
C PRO A 94 -5.22 6.30 0.49
N ILE A 95 -6.05 5.32 0.87
CA ILE A 95 -7.33 5.58 1.58
C ILE A 95 -7.05 5.48 3.08
N TRP A 96 -7.45 6.48 3.86
CA TRP A 96 -7.21 6.49 5.31
C TRP A 96 -7.96 5.36 6.01
N GLY A 97 -7.27 4.64 6.90
CA GLY A 97 -7.78 3.42 7.54
C GLY A 97 -7.68 2.16 6.66
N ILE A 98 -7.26 2.29 5.39
CA ILE A 98 -7.02 1.16 4.51
C ILE A 98 -5.55 0.75 4.54
N HIS A 99 -5.31 -0.54 4.68
CA HIS A 99 -3.99 -1.13 4.85
C HIS A 99 -3.79 -2.32 3.92
N ASP A 100 -2.97 -2.12 2.89
CA ASP A 100 -2.42 -3.22 2.10
C ASP A 100 -1.31 -3.93 2.90
N GLN A 101 -1.32 -5.27 2.87
CA GLN A 101 -0.39 -6.10 3.64
C GLN A 101 -0.15 -7.45 2.98
N GLN A 102 0.88 -8.17 3.46
CA GLN A 102 1.22 -9.55 3.05
C GLN A 102 1.11 -9.81 1.53
N PHE A 103 1.83 -9.03 0.73
CA PHE A 103 1.81 -9.18 -0.72
C PHE A 103 2.82 -10.20 -1.23
N TYR A 104 2.54 -10.75 -2.40
CA TYR A 104 3.35 -11.73 -3.11
C TYR A 104 3.21 -11.53 -4.62
N TRP A 105 4.34 -11.57 -5.33
CA TRP A 105 4.34 -11.75 -6.77
C TRP A 105 3.75 -13.12 -7.12
N ILE A 106 2.85 -13.18 -8.09
CA ILE A 106 2.40 -14.42 -8.71
C ILE A 106 3.27 -14.74 -9.91
N ASP A 107 3.47 -13.73 -10.75
CA ASP A 107 4.35 -13.73 -11.91
C ASP A 107 5.05 -12.36 -12.03
N LYS A 108 5.47 -11.96 -13.23
CA LYS A 108 6.16 -10.67 -13.48
C LYS A 108 5.24 -9.45 -13.55
N THR A 109 3.93 -9.67 -13.62
CA THR A 109 2.89 -8.63 -13.80
C THR A 109 1.78 -8.70 -12.76
N THR A 110 1.64 -9.79 -12.02
CA THR A 110 0.52 -9.97 -11.09
C THR A 110 0.99 -10.09 -9.65
N ILE A 111 0.30 -9.40 -8.76
CA ILE A 111 0.54 -9.39 -7.32
C ILE A 111 -0.75 -9.78 -6.62
N LEU A 112 -0.67 -10.68 -5.64
CA LEU A 112 -1.74 -10.88 -4.65
C LEU A 112 -1.32 -10.27 -3.33
N PHE A 113 -2.28 -9.72 -2.60
CA PHE A 113 -2.06 -9.10 -1.30
C PHE A 113 -3.34 -9.13 -0.46
N LEU A 114 -3.21 -8.91 0.83
CA LEU A 114 -4.34 -8.72 1.72
C LEU A 114 -4.64 -7.22 1.85
N SER A 115 -5.90 -6.85 1.91
CA SER A 115 -6.32 -5.47 2.16
C SER A 115 -7.72 -5.45 2.77
N ASN A 116 -8.01 -4.44 3.58
CA ASN A 116 -9.34 -4.17 4.14
C ASN A 116 -10.16 -3.19 3.29
N ARG A 117 -9.77 -2.93 2.04
CA ARG A 117 -10.43 -1.98 1.13
C ARG A 117 -11.81 -2.41 0.62
N GLY A 118 -12.23 -3.65 0.88
CA GLY A 118 -13.54 -4.14 0.50
C GLY A 118 -14.65 -3.45 1.29
N SER A 119 -15.89 -3.56 0.83
CA SER A 119 -17.05 -2.93 1.46
C SER A 119 -17.29 -3.35 2.92
N SER A 120 -16.83 -4.55 3.29
CA SER A 120 -16.95 -5.07 4.66
C SER A 120 -15.91 -4.52 5.64
N GLY A 121 -14.84 -3.88 5.17
CA GLY A 121 -13.71 -3.47 6.01
C GLY A 121 -12.88 -4.64 6.56
N LEU A 122 -13.18 -5.88 6.16
CA LEU A 122 -12.43 -7.08 6.54
C LEU A 122 -11.24 -7.28 5.61
N ASN A 123 -10.15 -7.85 6.11
CA ASN A 123 -9.03 -8.21 5.24
C ASN A 123 -9.47 -9.33 4.29
N GLN A 124 -9.39 -9.05 3.00
CA GLN A 124 -9.65 -9.99 1.91
C GLN A 124 -8.44 -10.07 0.98
N ILE A 125 -8.40 -11.08 0.11
CA ILE A 125 -7.36 -11.19 -0.92
C ILE A 125 -7.74 -10.29 -2.09
N PHE A 126 -6.79 -9.45 -2.50
CA PHE A 126 -6.86 -8.59 -3.66
C PHE A 126 -5.76 -8.93 -4.66
N GLN A 127 -6.03 -8.67 -5.92
CA GLN A 127 -5.10 -8.79 -7.02
C GLN A 127 -4.80 -7.42 -7.63
N LEU A 128 -3.53 -7.21 -7.95
CA LEU A 128 -3.08 -6.07 -8.75
C LEU A 128 -2.39 -6.58 -10.01
N ASN A 129 -2.79 -6.06 -11.16
CA ASN A 129 -2.15 -6.34 -12.44
C ASN A 129 -1.37 -5.11 -12.89
N LEU A 130 -0.05 -5.26 -13.01
CA LEU A 130 0.85 -4.24 -13.49
C LEU A 130 0.75 -4.14 -15.02
N PRO A 131 0.56 -2.93 -15.58
CA PRO A 131 0.59 -2.74 -17.02
C PRO A 131 2.02 -2.95 -17.56
N GLY A 132 2.14 -3.13 -18.88
CA GLY A 132 3.46 -3.23 -19.52
C GLY A 132 4.27 -1.94 -19.42
N ASP A 133 3.61 -0.77 -19.51
CA ASP A 133 4.20 0.54 -19.25
C ASP A 133 3.76 1.06 -17.88
N ILE A 134 4.50 0.65 -16.84
CA ILE A 134 4.27 1.10 -15.47
C ILE A 134 4.54 2.61 -15.32
N LEU A 135 5.48 3.16 -16.09
CA LEU A 135 5.88 4.57 -15.94
C LEU A 135 4.85 5.55 -16.54
N GLY A 136 4.03 5.10 -17.48
CA GLY A 136 2.91 5.86 -18.04
C GLY A 136 1.65 5.93 -17.16
N ILE A 137 1.69 5.35 -15.96
CA ILE A 137 0.56 5.36 -15.02
C ILE A 137 0.37 6.77 -14.43
N ASN A 138 -0.72 7.44 -14.81
CA ASN A 138 -1.08 8.78 -14.29
C ASN A 138 -1.99 8.73 -13.04
N ASN A 139 -2.57 7.58 -12.72
CA ASN A 139 -3.51 7.36 -11.61
C ASN A 139 -3.15 6.07 -10.85
N PHE A 140 -3.69 5.85 -9.67
CA PHE A 140 -3.51 4.57 -8.98
C PHE A 140 -4.11 3.40 -9.78
N LEU A 141 -3.52 2.22 -9.62
CA LEU A 141 -4.10 0.98 -10.12
C LEU A 141 -5.24 0.55 -9.19
N GLU A 142 -6.34 0.12 -9.78
CA GLU A 142 -7.51 -0.39 -9.07
C GLU A 142 -7.35 -1.89 -8.79
N PRO A 143 -7.26 -2.30 -7.51
CA PRO A 143 -7.16 -3.71 -7.18
C PRO A 143 -8.48 -4.44 -7.36
N ILE A 144 -8.39 -5.71 -7.76
CA ILE A 144 -9.54 -6.59 -7.94
C ILE A 144 -9.68 -7.44 -6.67
N GLN A 145 -10.84 -7.38 -6.02
CA GLN A 145 -11.14 -8.25 -4.88
C GLN A 145 -11.34 -9.69 -5.37
N ILE A 146 -10.59 -10.64 -4.81
CA ILE A 146 -10.63 -12.06 -5.18
C ILE A 146 -11.50 -12.87 -4.23
N THR A 147 -11.55 -12.49 -2.95
CA THR A 147 -12.37 -13.16 -1.93
C THR A 147 -13.34 -12.19 -1.28
N ASP A 148 -14.50 -12.68 -0.87
CA ASP A 148 -15.50 -11.91 -0.12
C ASP A 148 -16.09 -12.79 0.99
N TYR A 149 -15.22 -13.17 1.93
CA TYR A 149 -15.63 -14.00 3.06
C TYR A 149 -16.25 -13.15 4.17
N PRO A 150 -17.16 -13.73 4.98
CA PRO A 150 -17.71 -13.05 6.15
C PRO A 150 -16.71 -12.94 7.32
N LEU A 151 -15.47 -13.42 7.16
CA LEU A 151 -14.40 -13.39 8.14
C LEU A 151 -13.15 -12.72 7.54
N SER A 152 -12.34 -12.12 8.41
CA SER A 152 -11.05 -11.54 8.05
C SER A 152 -10.04 -12.64 7.73
N ILE A 153 -9.28 -12.46 6.65
CA ILE A 153 -8.10 -13.26 6.33
C ILE A 153 -6.89 -12.63 7.02
N ASP A 154 -6.21 -13.38 7.89
CA ASP A 154 -5.08 -12.87 8.68
C ASP A 154 -3.73 -13.23 8.07
N ASN A 155 -3.66 -14.37 7.37
CA ASN A 155 -2.44 -14.83 6.73
C ASN A 155 -2.68 -15.29 5.30
N LEU A 156 -1.77 -14.90 4.42
CA LEU A 156 -1.67 -15.37 3.04
C LEU A 156 -0.29 -15.98 2.78
N LEU A 157 -0.28 -17.19 2.22
CA LEU A 157 0.90 -17.89 1.74
C LEU A 157 0.69 -18.30 0.28
N ILE A 158 1.73 -18.13 -0.54
CA ILE A 158 1.68 -18.45 -1.97
C ILE A 158 2.83 -19.36 -2.36
N ASN A 159 2.49 -20.49 -2.98
CA ASN A 159 3.43 -21.36 -3.67
C ASN A 159 3.29 -21.13 -5.19
N ARG A 160 4.18 -20.31 -5.74
CA ARG A 160 4.21 -19.97 -7.18
C ARG A 160 4.46 -21.18 -8.07
N GLN A 161 5.31 -22.12 -7.65
CA GLN A 161 5.70 -23.28 -8.46
C GLN A 161 4.57 -24.29 -8.58
N ALA A 162 3.80 -24.47 -7.49
CA ALA A 162 2.67 -25.39 -7.48
C ALA A 162 1.34 -24.75 -7.91
N SER A 163 1.33 -23.44 -8.19
CA SER A 163 0.12 -22.64 -8.43
C SER A 163 -0.91 -22.80 -7.31
N ARG A 164 -0.46 -22.74 -6.06
CA ARG A 164 -1.32 -22.91 -4.87
C ARG A 164 -1.22 -21.70 -3.96
N LEU A 165 -2.34 -21.37 -3.32
CA LEU A 165 -2.41 -20.44 -2.19
C LEU A 165 -2.98 -21.13 -0.96
N ALA A 166 -2.59 -20.68 0.22
CA ALA A 166 -3.16 -21.06 1.49
C ALA A 166 -3.39 -19.80 2.32
N PHE A 167 -4.48 -19.78 3.09
CA PHE A 167 -4.81 -18.67 3.96
C PHE A 167 -5.48 -19.15 5.24
N SER A 168 -5.43 -18.32 6.28
CA SER A 168 -6.15 -18.53 7.54
C SER A 168 -7.12 -17.39 7.78
N CYS A 169 -8.29 -17.71 8.32
CA CYS A 169 -9.25 -16.72 8.79
C CYS A 169 -9.44 -16.86 10.30
N GLN A 170 -9.66 -15.73 10.98
CA GLN A 170 -10.10 -15.68 12.36
C GLN A 170 -11.47 -15.02 12.45
N GLY A 171 -12.29 -15.52 13.39
CA GLY A 171 -13.59 -14.98 13.76
C GLY A 171 -13.66 -14.63 15.23
#